data_AF-A0A7R9YSU6-F1
#
_entry.id   AF-A0A7R9YSU6-F1
#
_cell.length_a   1.000
_cell.length_b   1.000
_cell.length_c   1.000
_cell.angle_alpha   90.00
_cell.angle_beta   90.00
_cell.angle_gamma   90.00
#
_symmetry.space_group_name_H-M   'P 1'
#
loop_
_entity.id
_entity.type
_entity.pdbx_description
1 polymer ?
#
loop_
_entity_poly.entity_id
_entity_poly.type
_entity_poly.pdbx_seq_one_letter_code
_entity_poly.pdbx_strand_id
1 'polypeptide(L)'
;MCTAQQQRQQHTASNDKSSYPRAGRGVSVIAADVLWSDPVCEPGLRNNDARGVGLTFGPDVTHAFLEANGVSLIVRSHEGPDARDKRTDLPHILDGHATDHVTPAGRLVTVFSAPDYPQFQDGPSRYNNRGAVVLLAGPQYCDPRFLSYEADPDRPTGIAFYDYLSYADTDEEIEGDGSDAASSVSTFGGGDGGSDGDDDEVV
;
A
#
# COMPACT_ATOMS: atom_id res chain seq x y z
N MET A 1 11.68 -21.80 14.64
CA MET A 1 10.82 -20.73 15.15
C MET A 1 11.54 -19.40 14.99
N CYS A 2 10.89 -18.43 14.35
CA CYS A 2 10.92 -17.02 14.74
C CYS A 2 12.31 -16.35 14.91
N THR A 3 13.14 -16.17 13.87
CA THR A 3 14.32 -15.28 14.03
C THR A 3 13.99 -13.84 13.70
N ALA A 4 13.32 -13.56 12.56
CA ALA A 4 13.00 -12.19 12.16
C ALA A 4 11.88 -11.52 12.99
N GLN A 5 10.79 -12.25 13.27
CA GLN A 5 9.70 -11.75 14.14
C GLN A 5 10.19 -11.56 15.59
N GLN A 6 11.03 -12.45 16.11
CA GLN A 6 11.59 -12.36 17.46
C GLN A 6 12.64 -11.24 17.55
N GLN A 7 13.45 -11.02 16.50
CA GLN A 7 14.35 -9.86 16.40
C GLN A 7 13.59 -8.53 16.34
N ARG A 8 12.48 -8.44 15.61
CA ARG A 8 11.65 -7.22 15.57
C ARG A 8 10.95 -6.95 16.90
N GLN A 9 10.41 -7.97 17.58
CA GLN A 9 9.79 -7.83 18.89
C GLN A 9 10.79 -7.43 19.99
N GLN A 10 12.04 -7.87 19.89
CA GLN A 10 13.10 -7.49 20.84
C GLN A 10 13.52 -6.01 20.70
N HIS A 11 13.49 -5.45 19.48
CA HIS A 11 13.82 -4.03 19.25
C HIS A 11 12.76 -3.03 19.75
N THR A 12 11.52 -3.46 20.01
CA THR A 12 10.44 -2.58 20.49
C THR A 12 10.39 -2.44 22.02
N ALA A 13 11.26 -3.13 22.76
CA ALA A 13 11.26 -3.13 24.24
C ALA A 13 12.14 -2.04 24.88
N SER A 14 12.78 -1.15 24.10
CA SER A 14 13.54 -0.02 24.66
C SER A 14 12.63 1.16 25.01
N ASN A 15 12.56 1.47 26.30
CA ASN A 15 11.67 2.43 26.94
C ASN A 15 12.11 3.90 26.73
N ASP A 16 12.20 4.37 25.49
CA ASP A 16 12.45 5.78 25.17
C ASP A 16 11.13 6.50 24.82
N LYS A 17 10.75 7.50 25.63
CA LYS A 17 9.50 8.26 25.53
C LYS A 17 9.59 9.49 24.59
N SER A 18 10.60 9.57 23.73
CA SER A 18 10.89 10.77 22.93
C SER A 18 10.73 10.64 21.41
N SER A 19 9.98 9.66 20.88
CA SER A 19 9.70 9.67 19.43
C SER A 19 8.30 9.19 19.11
N TYR A 20 7.56 10.01 18.36
CA TYR A 20 6.46 9.51 17.56
C TYR A 20 7.01 8.33 16.72
N PRO A 21 6.30 7.19 16.66
CA PRO A 21 6.80 6.04 15.94
C PRO A 21 7.04 6.44 14.48
N ARG A 22 8.26 6.19 13.98
CA ARG A 22 8.56 6.20 12.54
C ARG A 22 7.41 5.51 11.80
N ALA A 23 6.87 6.20 10.79
CA ALA A 23 5.69 5.83 10.01
C ALA A 23 5.51 4.30 9.92
N GLY A 24 4.39 3.79 10.44
CA GLY A 24 3.99 2.39 10.29
C GLY A 24 4.35 1.43 11.43
N ARG A 25 5.14 1.81 12.44
CA ARG A 25 5.36 0.98 13.64
C ARG A 25 4.39 1.32 14.76
N GLY A 26 3.11 0.97 14.55
CA GLY A 26 2.15 0.93 15.65
C GLY A 26 2.56 -0.09 16.73
N VAL A 27 1.87 -0.07 17.87
CA VAL A 27 2.08 -1.01 18.99
C VAL A 27 1.90 -2.48 18.61
N SER A 28 1.26 -2.77 17.46
CA SER A 28 1.03 -4.12 16.95
C SER A 28 1.74 -4.34 15.62
N VAL A 29 2.90 -5.00 15.68
CA VAL A 29 3.67 -5.43 14.51
C VAL A 29 2.88 -6.45 13.68
N ILE A 30 2.08 -7.30 14.32
CA ILE A 30 1.28 -8.34 13.64
C ILE A 30 0.22 -7.72 12.74
N ALA A 31 -0.47 -6.67 13.21
CA ALA A 31 -1.48 -6.00 12.39
C ALA A 31 -0.88 -5.37 11.13
N ALA A 32 0.31 -4.77 11.26
CA ALA A 32 1.03 -4.25 10.11
C ALA A 32 1.42 -5.37 9.12
N ASP A 33 1.95 -6.49 9.63
CA ASP A 33 2.35 -7.60 8.77
C ASP A 33 1.14 -8.25 8.05
N VAL A 34 -0.02 -8.37 8.71
CA VAL A 34 -1.25 -8.91 8.09
C VAL A 34 -1.78 -8.01 6.98
N LEU A 35 -1.62 -6.69 7.12
CA LEU A 35 -2.17 -5.71 6.17
C LEU A 35 -1.22 -5.39 5.01
N TRP A 36 0.09 -5.43 5.24
CA TRP A 36 1.09 -4.84 4.32
C TRP A 36 2.18 -5.82 3.83
N SER A 37 2.10 -7.09 4.21
CA SER A 37 3.07 -8.08 3.71
C SER A 37 2.69 -8.58 2.32
N ASP A 38 3.71 -8.85 1.50
CA ASP A 38 3.56 -9.33 0.13
C ASP A 38 4.36 -10.62 -0.13
N PRO A 39 3.85 -11.56 -0.95
CA PRO A 39 4.62 -12.73 -1.35
C PRO A 39 5.78 -12.34 -2.30
N VAL A 40 6.77 -13.21 -2.39
CA VAL A 40 7.88 -13.17 -3.37
C VAL A 40 8.28 -14.59 -3.76
N CYS A 41 8.83 -14.79 -4.96
CA CYS A 41 9.28 -16.14 -5.35
C CYS A 41 10.54 -16.62 -4.62
N GLU A 42 11.37 -15.70 -4.14
CA GLU A 42 12.61 -16.04 -3.43
C GLU A 42 12.32 -16.55 -2.01
N PRO A 43 12.97 -17.64 -1.56
CA PRO A 43 12.84 -18.11 -0.19
C PRO A 43 13.29 -17.09 0.87
N GLY A 44 12.64 -17.12 2.03
CA GLY A 44 12.99 -16.34 3.22
C GLY A 44 11.95 -15.30 3.62
N LEU A 45 12.30 -14.50 4.63
CA LEU A 45 11.45 -13.45 5.21
C LEU A 45 12.28 -12.17 5.36
N ARG A 46 11.83 -11.07 4.75
CA ARG A 46 12.55 -9.78 4.72
C ARG A 46 11.59 -8.63 5.01
N ASN A 47 12.13 -7.42 5.25
CA ASN A 47 11.31 -6.23 5.31
C ASN A 47 10.74 -5.93 3.91
N ASN A 48 9.53 -5.38 3.86
CA ASN A 48 8.96 -4.91 2.60
C ASN A 48 9.41 -3.47 2.33
N ASP A 49 10.57 -3.34 1.68
CA ASP A 49 11.16 -2.04 1.40
C ASP A 49 10.33 -1.25 0.36
N ALA A 50 9.65 -1.94 -0.56
CA ALA A 50 8.77 -1.31 -1.55
C ALA A 50 7.53 -0.64 -0.92
N ARG A 51 7.01 -1.18 0.19
CA ARG A 51 5.88 -0.59 0.93
C ARG A 51 6.32 0.33 2.07
N GLY A 52 7.59 0.25 2.50
CA GLY A 52 8.08 0.86 3.75
C GLY A 52 7.50 0.26 5.05
N VAL A 53 6.57 -0.71 4.96
CA VAL A 53 5.88 -1.36 6.08
C VAL A 53 5.54 -2.81 5.73
N GLY A 54 5.44 -3.69 6.73
CA GLY A 54 5.20 -5.12 6.53
C GLY A 54 6.47 -5.90 6.17
N LEU A 55 6.29 -7.09 5.60
CA LEU A 55 7.34 -8.05 5.26
C LEU A 55 7.15 -8.59 3.83
N THR A 56 8.24 -9.03 3.21
CA THR A 56 8.16 -9.92 2.03
C THR A 56 8.48 -11.34 2.46
N PHE A 57 7.73 -12.31 1.92
CA PHE A 57 7.84 -13.69 2.37
C PHE A 57 7.78 -14.70 1.21
N GLY A 58 8.68 -15.66 1.25
CA GLY A 58 8.84 -16.69 0.22
C GLY A 58 7.91 -17.90 0.35
N PRO A 59 8.02 -18.86 -0.58
CA PRO A 59 7.26 -20.10 -0.55
C PRO A 59 7.62 -21.00 0.64
N ASP A 60 8.85 -20.94 1.16
CA ASP A 60 9.28 -21.66 2.36
C ASP A 60 8.57 -21.17 3.63
N VAL A 61 8.40 -19.86 3.76
CA VAL A 61 7.66 -19.25 4.87
C VAL A 61 6.18 -19.61 4.78
N THR A 62 5.62 -19.57 3.56
CA THR A 62 4.24 -19.98 3.31
C THR A 62 4.03 -21.44 3.70
N HIS A 63 4.90 -22.33 3.26
CA HIS A 63 4.87 -23.75 3.61
C HIS A 63 4.89 -23.94 5.13
N ALA A 64 5.89 -23.36 5.81
CA ALA A 64 6.04 -23.51 7.26
C ALA A 64 4.82 -23.01 8.03
N PHE A 65 4.18 -21.92 7.58
CA PHE A 65 2.95 -21.41 8.19
C PHE A 65 1.78 -22.37 7.98
N LEU A 66 1.56 -22.85 6.76
CA LEU A 66 0.47 -23.77 6.42
C LEU A 66 0.58 -25.07 7.24
N GLU A 67 1.77 -25.68 7.24
CA GLU A 67 2.05 -26.92 7.96
C GLU A 67 1.85 -26.77 9.48
N ALA A 68 2.41 -25.71 10.07
CA ALA A 68 2.34 -25.50 11.51
C ALA A 68 0.91 -25.26 12.02
N ASN A 69 0.02 -24.74 11.18
CA ASN A 69 -1.36 -24.41 11.56
C ASN A 69 -2.40 -25.40 11.05
N GLY A 70 -1.99 -26.45 10.32
CA GLY A 70 -2.91 -27.45 9.77
C GLY A 70 -3.90 -26.88 8.76
N VAL A 71 -3.50 -25.83 8.03
CA VAL A 71 -4.28 -25.20 6.96
C VAL A 71 -3.55 -25.37 5.64
N SER A 72 -4.28 -25.38 4.51
CA SER A 72 -3.67 -25.65 3.20
C SER A 72 -3.99 -24.59 2.14
N LEU A 73 -4.60 -23.47 2.53
CA LEU A 73 -4.90 -22.36 1.63
C LEU A 73 -4.79 -21.03 2.37
N ILE A 74 -4.00 -20.10 1.82
CA ILE A 74 -4.06 -18.68 2.14
C ILE A 74 -4.69 -17.97 0.93
N VAL A 75 -5.74 -17.20 1.17
CA VAL A 75 -6.31 -16.26 0.20
C VAL A 75 -6.03 -14.85 0.69
N ARG A 76 -5.41 -14.03 -0.16
CA ARG A 76 -5.13 -12.61 0.13
C ARG A 76 -5.53 -11.72 -1.04
N SER A 77 -5.38 -10.41 -0.88
CA SER A 77 -5.65 -9.40 -1.92
C SER A 77 -4.46 -8.43 -2.04
N HIS A 78 -4.62 -7.18 -1.60
CA HIS A 78 -3.62 -6.11 -1.51
C HIS A 78 -2.97 -5.67 -2.84
N GLU A 79 -2.44 -6.58 -3.65
CA GLU A 79 -1.73 -6.26 -4.89
C GLU A 79 -2.68 -6.27 -6.09
N GLY A 80 -2.81 -5.11 -6.74
CA GLY A 80 -3.49 -4.95 -8.02
C GLY A 80 -2.54 -5.03 -9.22
N PRO A 81 -3.03 -4.78 -10.44
CA PRO A 81 -2.21 -4.73 -11.65
C PRO A 81 -1.08 -3.69 -11.61
N ASP A 82 -1.30 -2.58 -10.92
CA ASP A 82 -0.29 -1.53 -10.66
C ASP A 82 0.93 -2.04 -9.92
N ALA A 83 0.71 -2.80 -8.85
CA ALA A 83 1.78 -3.44 -8.11
C ALA A 83 2.39 -4.61 -8.90
N ARG A 84 1.55 -5.41 -9.60
CA ARG A 84 1.99 -6.63 -10.29
C ARG A 84 2.72 -6.38 -11.60
N ASP A 85 2.47 -5.29 -12.30
CA ASP A 85 3.21 -4.96 -13.52
C ASP A 85 4.64 -4.48 -13.24
N LYS A 86 4.92 -4.05 -12.01
CA LYS A 86 6.28 -3.74 -11.53
C LYS A 86 7.07 -4.98 -11.12
N ARG A 87 6.41 -6.15 -11.05
CA ARG A 87 7.00 -7.42 -10.61
C ARG A 87 7.45 -8.24 -11.82
N THR A 88 8.59 -8.90 -11.69
CA THR A 88 9.06 -9.91 -12.66
C THR A 88 9.07 -11.32 -12.10
N ASP A 89 8.90 -11.44 -10.77
CA ASP A 89 8.99 -12.70 -10.06
C ASP A 89 7.64 -13.41 -9.94
N LEU A 90 6.53 -12.67 -9.87
CA LEU A 90 5.19 -13.21 -9.69
C LEU A 90 4.29 -13.04 -10.93
N PRO A 91 3.23 -13.86 -11.08
CA PRO A 91 2.28 -13.71 -12.18
C PRO A 91 1.53 -12.37 -12.13
N HIS A 92 1.18 -11.86 -13.31
CA HIS A 92 0.23 -10.74 -13.44
C HIS A 92 -1.15 -11.11 -12.88
N ILE A 93 -1.94 -10.09 -12.54
CA ILE A 93 -3.30 -10.26 -11.97
C ILE A 93 -4.40 -9.70 -12.89
N LEU A 94 -4.16 -9.72 -14.21
CA LEU A 94 -5.11 -9.18 -15.20
C LEU A 94 -6.46 -9.92 -15.21
N ASP A 95 -6.52 -11.18 -14.78
CA ASP A 95 -7.76 -11.94 -14.60
C ASP A 95 -8.38 -11.76 -13.20
N GLY A 96 -7.87 -10.82 -12.40
CA GLY A 96 -8.33 -10.54 -11.04
C GLY A 96 -7.88 -11.58 -10.01
N HIS A 97 -7.00 -12.52 -10.37
CA HIS A 97 -6.41 -13.46 -9.43
C HIS A 97 -5.07 -14.01 -9.92
N ALA A 98 -4.27 -14.55 -8.99
CA ALA A 98 -3.02 -15.24 -9.26
C ALA A 98 -2.76 -16.33 -8.21
N THR A 99 -2.06 -17.40 -8.59
CA THR A 99 -1.47 -18.34 -7.62
C THR A 99 -0.02 -17.95 -7.42
N ASP A 100 0.32 -17.47 -6.22
CA ASP A 100 1.65 -16.94 -5.92
C ASP A 100 2.59 -18.05 -5.47
N HIS A 101 2.14 -18.91 -4.55
CA HIS A 101 2.94 -20.03 -4.06
C HIS A 101 2.18 -21.35 -4.16
N VAL A 102 2.88 -22.37 -4.65
CA VAL A 102 2.46 -23.78 -4.58
C VAL A 102 3.49 -24.51 -3.73
N THR A 103 3.05 -25.07 -2.61
CA THR A 103 3.90 -25.77 -1.64
C THR A 103 3.34 -27.16 -1.35
N PRO A 104 4.13 -28.10 -0.79
CA PRO A 104 3.61 -29.39 -0.35
C PRO A 104 2.45 -29.30 0.66
N ALA A 105 2.45 -28.29 1.54
CA ALA A 105 1.39 -28.10 2.53
C ALA A 105 0.13 -27.41 1.98
N GLY A 106 0.20 -26.80 0.79
CA GLY A 106 -0.93 -26.06 0.22
C GLY A 106 -0.52 -24.88 -0.66
N ARG A 107 -1.45 -23.95 -0.86
CA ARG A 107 -1.31 -22.84 -1.81
C ARG A 107 -1.50 -21.47 -1.16
N LEU A 108 -0.86 -20.46 -1.72
CA LEU A 108 -1.18 -19.06 -1.51
C LEU A 108 -1.69 -18.46 -2.82
N VAL A 109 -2.83 -17.80 -2.75
CA VAL A 109 -3.46 -17.14 -3.90
C VAL A 109 -3.78 -15.69 -3.58
N THR A 110 -3.65 -14.83 -4.58
CA THR A 110 -4.08 -13.43 -4.54
C THR A 110 -5.36 -13.26 -5.37
N VAL A 111 -6.33 -12.54 -4.83
CA VAL A 111 -7.57 -12.13 -5.52
C VAL A 111 -7.72 -10.62 -5.47
N PHE A 112 -8.06 -10.02 -6.60
CA PHE A 112 -8.25 -8.60 -6.79
C PHE A 112 -9.61 -8.34 -7.43
N SER A 113 -10.45 -7.58 -6.75
CA SER A 113 -11.89 -7.41 -7.09
C SER A 113 -12.22 -6.04 -7.68
N ALA A 114 -11.23 -5.23 -8.05
CA ALA A 114 -11.46 -3.95 -8.73
C ALA A 114 -11.15 -4.12 -10.24
N PRO A 115 -12.12 -4.49 -11.10
CA PRO A 115 -11.91 -4.50 -12.54
C PRO A 115 -11.66 -3.09 -13.08
N ASP A 116 -10.95 -2.99 -14.20
CA ASP A 116 -10.58 -1.73 -14.86
C ASP A 116 -9.93 -0.74 -13.88
N TYR A 117 -8.91 -1.22 -13.18
CA TYR A 117 -8.17 -0.43 -12.20
C TYR A 117 -7.22 0.56 -12.89
N PRO A 118 -7.06 1.78 -12.35
CA PRO A 118 -7.89 2.39 -11.29
C PRO A 118 -9.31 2.77 -11.79
N GLN A 119 -10.34 2.43 -11.00
CA GLN A 119 -11.75 2.50 -11.42
C GLN A 119 -12.31 3.90 -11.63
N PHE A 120 -11.88 4.89 -10.85
CA PHE A 120 -12.49 6.22 -10.82
C PHE A 120 -11.54 7.32 -11.25
N GLN A 121 -10.45 6.94 -11.92
CA GLN A 121 -9.45 7.86 -12.41
C GLN A 121 -9.52 7.86 -13.93
N ASP A 122 -9.90 9.00 -14.51
CA ASP A 122 -9.76 9.27 -15.94
C ASP A 122 -8.30 9.63 -16.24
N GLY A 123 -7.40 8.70 -15.89
CA GLY A 123 -5.98 8.77 -16.22
C GLY A 123 -5.73 8.30 -17.66
N PRO A 124 -4.55 8.62 -18.22
CA PRO A 124 -4.18 8.22 -19.59
C PRO A 124 -4.01 6.71 -19.77
N SER A 125 -3.82 5.97 -18.69
CA SER A 125 -3.60 4.52 -18.68
C SER A 125 -4.51 3.83 -17.68
N ARG A 126 -5.24 2.82 -18.15
CA ARG A 126 -5.97 1.87 -17.31
C ARG A 126 -5.47 0.47 -17.58
N TYR A 127 -5.45 -0.37 -16.57
CA TYR A 127 -5.02 -1.75 -16.72
C TYR A 127 -6.06 -2.61 -17.44
N ASN A 128 -7.33 -2.18 -17.50
CA ASN A 128 -8.43 -2.94 -18.10
C ASN A 128 -8.49 -4.39 -17.58
N ASN A 129 -8.04 -4.62 -16.33
CA ASN A 129 -8.05 -5.94 -15.72
C ASN A 129 -9.49 -6.37 -15.41
N ARG A 130 -9.70 -7.67 -15.32
CA ARG A 130 -10.89 -8.24 -14.68
C ARG A 130 -10.74 -8.13 -13.16
N GLY A 131 -11.88 -8.07 -12.48
CA GLY A 131 -11.97 -8.36 -11.05
C GLY A 131 -12.26 -9.85 -10.89
N ALA A 132 -11.98 -10.41 -9.72
CA ALA A 132 -12.44 -11.75 -9.40
C ALA A 132 -12.96 -11.86 -7.97
N VAL A 133 -13.76 -12.90 -7.73
CA VAL A 133 -14.08 -13.42 -6.40
C VAL A 133 -13.63 -14.87 -6.30
N VAL A 134 -13.33 -15.32 -5.08
CA VAL A 134 -13.02 -16.72 -4.80
C VAL A 134 -14.24 -17.41 -4.23
N LEU A 135 -14.67 -18.50 -4.87
CA LEU A 135 -15.70 -19.39 -4.33
C LEU A 135 -15.03 -20.58 -3.65
N LEU A 136 -15.29 -20.71 -2.34
CA LEU A 136 -14.89 -21.85 -1.53
C LEU A 136 -16.14 -22.66 -1.21
N ALA A 137 -16.16 -23.93 -1.60
CA ALA A 137 -17.29 -24.81 -1.40
C ALA A 137 -16.85 -26.11 -0.71
N GLY A 138 -17.64 -26.54 0.28
CA GLY A 138 -17.45 -27.85 0.90
C GLY A 138 -17.78 -28.98 -0.08
N PRO A 139 -17.09 -30.14 0.03
CA PRO A 139 -16.05 -30.44 1.01
C PRO A 139 -14.63 -29.97 0.63
N GLN A 140 -14.41 -29.44 -0.58
CA GLN A 140 -13.08 -29.01 -1.07
C GLN A 140 -12.81 -27.51 -0.84
N TYR A 141 -12.88 -27.03 0.42
CA TYR A 141 -12.60 -25.62 0.74
C TYR A 141 -11.19 -25.14 0.36
N CYS A 142 -10.26 -26.06 0.13
CA CYS A 142 -8.87 -25.77 -0.21
C CYS A 142 -8.59 -25.79 -1.71
N ASP A 143 -9.64 -25.96 -2.53
CA ASP A 143 -9.57 -25.85 -3.98
C ASP A 143 -10.33 -24.60 -4.46
N PRO A 144 -9.66 -23.42 -4.49
CA PRO A 144 -10.32 -22.16 -4.78
C PRO A 144 -10.79 -22.12 -6.24
N ARG A 145 -12.07 -21.83 -6.44
CA ARG A 145 -12.63 -21.55 -7.77
C ARG A 145 -12.73 -20.05 -7.97
N PHE A 146 -12.03 -19.52 -8.97
CA PHE A 146 -12.08 -18.10 -9.29
C PHE A 146 -13.23 -17.81 -10.25
N LEU A 147 -14.01 -16.78 -9.94
CA LEU A 147 -14.99 -16.20 -10.87
C LEU A 147 -14.56 -14.78 -11.20
N SER A 148 -14.04 -14.60 -12.41
CA SER A 148 -13.62 -13.30 -12.92
C SER A 148 -14.75 -12.57 -13.64
N TYR A 149 -14.86 -11.27 -13.45
CA TYR A 149 -15.87 -10.39 -14.03
C TYR A 149 -15.24 -9.08 -14.53
N GLU A 150 -15.92 -8.44 -15.47
CA GLU A 150 -15.48 -7.20 -16.09
C GLU A 150 -16.06 -5.99 -15.36
N ALA A 151 -15.50 -4.81 -15.63
CA ALA A 151 -16.08 -3.57 -15.16
C ALA A 151 -17.41 -3.31 -15.87
N ASP A 152 -18.35 -2.71 -15.14
CA ASP A 152 -19.57 -2.19 -15.74
C ASP A 152 -19.21 -0.92 -16.55
N PRO A 153 -19.43 -0.90 -17.88
CA PRO A 153 -19.15 0.28 -18.70
C PRO A 153 -20.07 1.46 -18.37
N ASP A 154 -21.26 1.21 -17.81
CA ASP A 154 -22.26 2.22 -17.48
C ASP A 154 -22.13 2.71 -16.02
N ARG A 155 -20.98 2.47 -15.37
CA ARG A 155 -20.76 2.88 -13.97
C ARG A 155 -20.84 4.41 -13.81
N PRO A 156 -21.43 4.92 -12.70
CA PRO A 156 -21.44 6.35 -12.43
C PRO A 156 -20.03 6.94 -12.34
N THR A 157 -19.87 8.19 -12.80
CA THR A 157 -18.62 8.93 -12.62
C THR A 157 -18.36 9.16 -11.14
N GLY A 158 -17.26 8.60 -10.64
CA GLY A 158 -16.74 8.91 -9.31
C GLY A 158 -15.81 10.11 -9.39
N ILE A 159 -16.05 11.12 -8.56
CA ILE A 159 -15.13 12.25 -8.41
C ILE A 159 -14.21 11.90 -7.23
N ALA A 160 -12.92 11.76 -7.48
CA ALA A 160 -11.95 11.59 -6.42
C ALA A 160 -11.97 12.83 -5.50
N PHE A 161 -11.93 12.61 -4.19
CA PHE A 161 -11.87 13.70 -3.21
C PHE A 161 -10.50 14.39 -3.17
N TYR A 162 -9.48 13.74 -3.73
CA TYR A 162 -8.10 14.21 -3.82
C TYR A 162 -7.66 14.30 -5.28
N ASP A 163 -6.62 15.09 -5.54
CA ASP A 163 -5.99 15.16 -6.85
C ASP A 163 -5.22 13.86 -7.11
N TYR A 164 -5.88 12.88 -7.71
CA TYR A 164 -5.26 11.58 -7.97
C TYR A 164 -4.15 11.65 -9.02
N LEU A 165 -4.07 12.72 -9.82
CA LEU A 165 -2.99 12.89 -10.79
C LEU A 165 -1.66 13.17 -10.11
N SER A 166 -1.67 13.72 -8.89
CA SER A 166 -0.44 13.92 -8.10
C SER A 166 -0.03 12.70 -7.28
N TYR A 167 -0.88 11.67 -7.19
CA TYR A 167 -0.68 10.47 -6.35
C TYR A 167 -0.97 9.17 -7.12
N ALA A 168 -0.71 9.15 -8.42
CA ALA A 168 -1.09 8.05 -9.31
C ALA A 168 -0.38 6.72 -8.99
N ASP A 169 0.71 6.75 -8.23
CA ASP A 169 1.47 5.59 -7.78
C ASP A 169 1.42 5.46 -6.24
N THR A 170 0.51 4.64 -5.72
CA THR A 170 0.40 4.36 -4.26
C THR A 170 1.59 3.59 -3.69
N ASP A 171 2.49 3.12 -4.55
CA ASP A 171 3.67 2.33 -4.20
C ASP A 171 4.94 3.18 -4.15
N GLU A 172 4.87 4.46 -4.54
CA GLU A 172 5.97 5.41 -4.46
C GLU A 172 5.57 6.64 -3.65
N GLU A 173 5.76 6.65 -2.33
CA GLU A 173 5.96 7.88 -1.53
C GLU A 173 6.87 7.49 -0.34
N ILE A 174 7.88 8.24 0.14
CA ILE A 174 8.04 9.67 0.37
C ILE A 174 9.56 9.96 0.40
N GLU A 175 10.13 10.69 -0.56
CA GLU A 175 11.36 11.45 -0.29
C GLU A 175 10.94 12.76 0.38
N GLY A 176 11.38 12.96 1.62
CA GLY A 176 10.95 14.10 2.44
C GLY A 176 11.33 15.44 1.81
N ASP A 177 10.32 16.18 1.37
CA ASP A 177 10.38 17.64 1.27
C ASP A 177 10.52 18.21 2.69
N GLY A 178 11.78 18.46 3.07
CA GLY A 178 12.12 19.45 4.06
C GLY A 178 12.36 20.78 3.37
N SER A 179 11.33 21.60 3.21
CA SER A 179 11.48 23.03 2.97
C SER A 179 10.51 23.82 3.84
N ASP A 180 11.11 24.62 4.70
CA ASP A 180 10.49 25.38 5.77
C ASP A 180 9.38 26.32 5.27
N ALA A 181 8.16 26.12 5.76
CA ALA A 181 7.13 27.14 5.76
C ALA A 181 7.49 28.22 6.81
N ALA A 182 8.45 29.09 6.47
CA ALA A 182 8.68 30.32 7.21
C ALA A 182 7.52 31.28 6.94
N SER A 183 6.72 31.54 7.98
CA SER A 183 5.66 32.53 7.99
C SER A 183 6.20 33.90 7.56
N SER A 184 5.56 34.54 6.58
CA SER A 184 5.54 35.99 6.48
C SER A 184 4.17 36.48 6.90
N VAL A 185 4.17 37.14 8.05
CA VAL A 185 3.03 37.79 8.70
C VAL A 185 2.46 38.87 7.78
N SER A 186 1.16 38.82 7.49
CA SER A 186 0.41 39.93 6.90
C SER A 186 -0.15 40.80 8.03
N THR A 187 0.60 41.83 8.42
CA THR A 187 0.11 42.87 9.34
C THR A 187 -0.75 43.86 8.56
N PHE A 188 -2.05 43.89 8.85
CA PHE A 188 -2.97 44.97 8.46
C PHE A 188 -3.36 45.79 9.70
N GLY A 189 -3.33 47.12 9.55
CA GLY A 189 -3.90 48.13 10.46
C GLY A 189 -2.90 48.70 11.46
N GLY A 190 -2.77 50.01 11.67
CA GLY A 190 -3.46 51.20 11.16
C GLY A 190 -3.05 52.40 12.04
N GLY A 191 -3.29 53.62 11.55
CA GLY A 191 -3.49 54.79 12.41
C GLY A 191 -2.33 55.79 12.59
N ASP A 192 -2.49 56.91 11.88
CA ASP A 192 -2.51 58.29 12.41
C ASP A 192 -1.20 59.07 12.69
N GLY A 193 -1.22 60.33 12.25
CA GLY A 193 -0.57 61.44 12.98
C GLY A 193 0.55 62.24 12.31
N GLY A 194 0.18 63.25 11.50
CA GLY A 194 0.85 64.57 11.29
C GLY A 194 2.32 64.59 10.83
N SER A 195 2.94 65.68 10.41
CA SER A 195 2.61 67.03 9.93
C SER A 195 3.93 67.56 9.33
N ASP A 196 3.84 68.64 8.54
CA ASP A 196 4.94 69.51 8.11
C ASP A 196 5.86 68.92 7.01
N GLY A 197 6.19 69.58 5.91
CA GLY A 197 6.21 71.00 5.58
C GLY A 197 7.46 71.22 4.70
N ASP A 198 7.29 72.04 3.67
CA ASP A 198 8.33 72.80 2.95
C ASP A 198 9.20 72.14 1.85
N ASP A 199 8.90 72.64 0.64
CA ASP A 199 9.78 73.35 -0.31
C ASP A 199 10.74 72.62 -1.27
N ASP A 200 10.55 72.99 -2.55
CA ASP A 200 11.52 73.24 -3.64
C ASP A 200 12.53 72.13 -4.00
N GLU A 201 12.91 71.85 -5.24
CA GLU A 201 13.13 72.72 -6.39
C GLU A 201 13.32 71.85 -7.66
N VAL A 202 13.16 72.50 -8.81
CA VAL A 202 13.38 72.02 -10.18
C VAL A 202 14.87 71.89 -10.49
N VAL A 203 15.30 70.76 -11.08
CA VAL A 203 16.17 70.71 -12.29
C VAL A 203 15.85 69.44 -13.08
#